data_AF-A0A1G7F2Y7-F1
#
_entry.id   AF-A0A1G7F2Y7-F1
#
_cell.length_a   1.000
_cell.length_b   1.000
_cell.length_c   1.000
_cell.angle_alpha   90.00
_cell.angle_beta   90.00
_cell.angle_gamma   90.00
#
_symmetry.space_group_name_H-M   'P 1'
#
loop_
_entity.id
_entity.type
_entity.pdbx_description
1 polymer ?
#
loop_
_entity_poly.entity_id
_entity_poly.type
_entity_poly.pdbx_seq_one_letter_code
_entity_poly.pdbx_strand_id
1 'polypeptide(L)'
;MKQTYLAELSASDPGGVSEPVSLTCVPAEGTYIPIGATQTVVCTATDSATYRAPVSSAPPPPNVSQASFTVHVTLDVHPAGFLSPLRMAPPYSAHKRGSTVPHKLYPPRYADGTPATDLAEGLRLVLYPLGACDAEPASDISGNDYPSGSTTWRYDPESGQYIFNLKTQSAWNLGCYRTEVSYAGILLAKTHFNLTR
;
A
#
# COMPACT_ATOMS: atom_id res chain seq x y z
N MET A 1 -13.35 -1.12 0.74
CA MET A 1 -13.44 -2.60 0.95
C MET A 1 -12.67 -2.98 2.23
N LYS A 2 -13.12 -3.92 3.06
CA LYS A 2 -12.33 -4.37 4.24
C LYS A 2 -11.53 -5.62 3.86
N GLN A 3 -10.21 -5.49 3.79
CA GLN A 3 -9.31 -6.63 3.60
C GLN A 3 -9.12 -7.32 4.96
N THR A 4 -9.46 -8.59 5.00
CA THR A 4 -9.28 -9.47 6.16
C THR A 4 -8.20 -10.47 5.82
N TYR A 5 -7.31 -10.78 6.76
CA TYR A 5 -6.37 -11.88 6.56
C TYR A 5 -7.06 -13.22 6.89
N LEU A 6 -6.85 -14.22 6.05
CA LEU A 6 -7.24 -15.61 6.25
C LEU A 6 -5.97 -16.44 6.20
N ALA A 7 -5.75 -17.31 7.18
CA ALA A 7 -4.59 -18.18 7.24
C ALA A 7 -5.05 -19.58 7.65
N GLU A 8 -4.68 -20.59 6.87
CA GLU A 8 -4.87 -21.99 7.27
C GLU A 8 -3.82 -22.32 8.35
N LEU A 9 -4.25 -22.27 9.61
CA LEU A 9 -3.40 -22.57 10.76
C LEU A 9 -3.87 -23.85 11.41
N SER A 10 -2.91 -24.72 11.73
CA SER A 10 -3.17 -25.95 12.48
C SER A 10 -2.16 -26.09 13.60
N ALA A 11 -2.59 -26.73 14.68
CA ALA A 11 -1.75 -27.11 15.80
C ALA A 11 -2.09 -28.55 16.17
N SER A 12 -1.07 -29.34 16.49
CA SER A 12 -1.21 -30.72 16.91
C SER A 12 -0.27 -31.00 18.07
N ASP A 13 -0.65 -31.92 18.94
CA ASP A 13 0.26 -32.56 19.90
C ASP A 13 0.94 -33.73 19.16
N PRO A 14 2.24 -33.66 18.85
CA PRO A 14 2.93 -34.73 18.12
C PRO A 14 2.87 -36.10 18.81
N GLY A 15 2.64 -36.12 20.14
CA GLY A 15 2.51 -37.35 20.91
C GLY A 15 1.06 -37.81 21.13
N GLY A 16 0.06 -36.98 20.80
CA GLY A 16 -1.35 -37.25 21.08
C GLY A 16 -1.64 -37.49 22.57
N VAL A 17 -0.82 -36.93 23.46
CA VAL A 17 -0.82 -37.22 24.90
C VAL A 17 -1.81 -36.32 25.63
N SER A 18 -1.94 -35.06 25.22
CA SER A 18 -2.73 -34.05 25.90
C SER A 18 -3.64 -33.24 24.97
N GLU A 19 -4.37 -33.94 24.09
CA GLU A 19 -5.43 -33.36 23.28
C GLU A 19 -6.67 -32.96 24.13
N PRO A 20 -7.53 -32.03 23.68
CA PRO A 20 -7.41 -31.20 22.46
C PRO A 20 -6.40 -30.06 22.61
N VAL A 21 -5.82 -29.64 21.47
CA VAL A 21 -5.00 -28.42 21.39
C VAL A 21 -5.89 -27.24 20.98
N SER A 22 -5.83 -26.17 21.76
CA SER A 22 -6.49 -24.90 21.44
C SER A 22 -5.51 -23.97 20.74
N LEU A 23 -5.97 -23.27 19.69
CA LEU A 23 -5.16 -22.33 18.92
C LEU A 23 -5.79 -20.94 18.99
N THR A 24 -5.00 -19.93 19.36
CA THR A 24 -5.43 -18.53 19.41
C THR A 24 -4.38 -17.62 18.79
N CYS A 25 -4.80 -16.72 17.90
CA CYS A 25 -3.90 -15.76 17.24
C CYS A 25 -4.27 -14.32 17.57
N VAL A 26 -3.24 -13.47 17.65
CA VAL A 26 -3.36 -12.02 17.90
C VAL A 26 -2.59 -11.25 16.83
N PRO A 27 -3.22 -10.32 16.08
CA PRO A 27 -4.68 -10.08 16.04
C PRO A 27 -5.44 -11.33 15.58
N ALA A 28 -6.72 -11.46 15.91
CA ALA A 28 -7.52 -12.62 15.51
C ALA A 28 -7.77 -12.65 14.00
N GLU A 29 -8.01 -13.84 13.44
CA GLU A 29 -8.49 -13.98 12.07
C GLU A 29 -9.80 -13.17 11.92
N GLY A 30 -10.01 -12.53 10.78
CA GLY A 30 -11.11 -11.55 10.67
C GLY A 30 -10.69 -10.10 10.91
N THR A 31 -9.53 -9.86 11.55
CA THR A 31 -9.10 -8.50 11.88
C THR A 31 -8.77 -7.71 10.61
N TYR A 32 -9.33 -6.50 10.54
CA TYR A 32 -9.02 -5.54 9.49
C TYR A 32 -7.60 -5.00 9.67
N ILE A 33 -6.78 -5.15 8.63
CA ILE A 33 -5.45 -4.54 8.54
C ILE A 33 -5.52 -3.49 7.42
N PRO A 34 -5.17 -2.21 7.68
CA PRO A 34 -5.26 -1.17 6.67
C PRO A 34 -4.25 -1.38 5.54
N ILE A 35 -4.60 -0.89 4.35
CA ILE A 35 -3.72 -0.91 3.18
C ILE A 35 -2.42 -0.15 3.50
N GLY A 36 -1.29 -0.71 3.08
CA GLY A 36 0.05 -0.16 3.34
C GLY A 36 0.61 -0.51 4.72
N ALA A 37 -0.20 -1.12 5.60
CA ALA A 37 0.28 -1.56 6.90
C ALA A 37 0.91 -2.95 6.87
N THR A 38 1.83 -3.13 7.80
CA THR A 38 2.45 -4.41 8.12
C THR A 38 2.08 -4.78 9.54
N GLN A 39 1.55 -5.97 9.74
CA GLN A 39 1.12 -6.48 11.04
C GLN A 39 1.72 -7.84 11.30
N THR A 40 2.36 -8.00 12.46
CA THR A 40 2.78 -9.32 12.94
C THR A 40 1.60 -10.00 13.63
N VAL A 41 1.34 -11.24 13.23
CA VAL A 41 0.36 -12.14 13.85
C VAL A 41 1.13 -13.16 14.69
N VAL A 42 0.74 -13.29 15.95
CA VAL A 42 1.31 -14.26 16.89
C VAL A 42 0.25 -15.27 17.26
N CYS A 43 0.52 -16.54 17.02
CA CYS A 43 -0.37 -17.65 17.33
C CYS A 43 0.20 -18.47 18.49
N THR A 44 -0.68 -18.78 19.44
CA THR A 44 -0.38 -19.57 20.64
C THR A 44 -1.21 -20.84 20.59
N ALA A 45 -0.53 -21.99 20.63
CA ALA A 45 -1.14 -23.30 20.78
C ALA A 45 -1.01 -23.75 22.24
N THR A 46 -2.11 -24.18 22.85
CA THR A 46 -2.17 -24.60 24.25
C THR A 46 -2.83 -25.98 24.33
N ASP A 47 -2.15 -26.95 24.95
CA ASP A 47 -2.70 -28.29 25.15
C ASP A 47 -3.78 -28.32 26.27
N SER A 48 -4.43 -29.47 26.44
CA SER A 48 -5.52 -29.59 27.42
C SER A 48 -5.06 -29.74 28.87
N ALA A 49 -3.76 -29.99 29.09
CA ALA A 49 -3.17 -30.38 30.38
C ALA A 49 -3.85 -31.56 31.10
N THR A 50 -4.62 -32.39 30.39
CA THR A 50 -5.42 -33.47 31.01
C THR A 50 -4.60 -34.72 31.31
N TYR A 51 -3.41 -34.87 30.71
CA TYR A 51 -2.54 -35.99 30.98
C TYR A 51 -2.01 -35.96 32.42
N ARG A 52 -2.31 -37.02 33.18
CA ARG A 52 -1.74 -37.27 34.51
C ARG A 52 -0.67 -38.34 34.43
N ALA A 53 0.57 -37.97 34.71
CA ALA A 53 1.58 -38.97 35.07
C ALA A 53 1.14 -39.72 36.36
N PRO A 54 1.47 -41.00 36.54
CA PRO A 54 0.97 -41.85 37.64
C PRO A 54 1.27 -41.38 39.08
N VAL A 55 1.96 -40.25 39.27
CA VAL A 55 2.50 -39.80 40.56
C VAL A 55 2.21 -38.33 40.91
N SER A 56 1.43 -37.59 40.10
CA SER A 56 1.11 -36.18 40.40
C SER A 56 -0.32 -35.98 40.87
N SER A 57 -0.49 -35.35 42.03
CA SER A 57 -1.80 -35.00 42.61
C SER A 57 -2.45 -33.78 41.93
N ALA A 58 -1.67 -32.88 41.32
CA ALA A 58 -2.16 -31.73 40.56
C ALA A 58 -2.05 -31.96 39.03
N PRO A 59 -3.00 -31.48 38.20
CA PRO A 59 -2.78 -31.35 36.76
C PRO A 59 -1.53 -30.50 36.52
N PRO A 60 -0.60 -30.90 35.63
CA PRO A 60 0.45 -29.99 35.20
C PRO A 60 -0.17 -28.73 34.58
N PRO A 61 0.51 -27.58 34.59
CA PRO A 61 0.08 -26.46 33.76
C PRO A 61 0.08 -26.88 32.27
N PRO A 62 -0.81 -26.33 31.43
CA PRO A 62 -0.82 -26.63 30.00
C PRO A 62 0.52 -26.32 29.33
N ASN A 63 0.94 -27.18 28.38
CA ASN A 63 2.06 -26.84 27.52
C ASN A 63 1.62 -25.79 26.50
N VAL A 64 2.50 -24.82 26.26
CA VAL A 64 2.25 -23.70 25.37
C VAL A 64 3.38 -23.61 24.34
N SER A 65 3.01 -23.47 23.07
CA SER A 65 3.94 -23.14 21.99
C SER A 65 3.47 -21.91 21.21
N GLN A 66 4.42 -21.17 20.64
CA GLN A 66 4.13 -19.95 19.89
C GLN A 66 4.82 -19.97 18.53
N ALA A 67 4.11 -19.41 17.54
CA ALA A 67 4.63 -19.14 16.21
C ALA A 67 4.14 -17.75 15.76
N SER A 68 4.92 -17.08 14.92
CA SER A 68 4.55 -15.77 14.39
C SER A 68 4.85 -15.66 12.91
N PHE A 69 4.01 -14.90 12.21
CA PHE A 69 4.23 -14.52 10.81
C PHE A 69 3.85 -13.06 10.60
N THR A 70 4.33 -12.47 9.51
CA THR A 70 4.08 -11.07 9.18
C THR A 70 3.14 -10.99 7.98
N VAL A 71 2.09 -10.19 8.12
CA VAL A 71 1.13 -9.87 7.07
C VAL A 71 1.41 -8.46 6.56
N HIS A 72 1.61 -8.31 5.26
CA HIS A 72 1.72 -7.01 4.60
C HIS A 72 0.54 -6.84 3.65
N VAL A 73 -0.27 -5.79 3.86
CA VAL A 73 -1.43 -5.50 2.99
C VAL A 73 -1.02 -4.50 1.93
N THR A 74 -1.09 -4.92 0.68
CA THR A 74 -0.71 -4.09 -0.48
C THR A 74 -1.83 -4.04 -1.53
N LEU A 75 -1.59 -3.27 -2.57
CA LEU A 75 -2.44 -3.15 -3.75
C LEU A 75 -1.75 -3.80 -4.95
N ASP A 76 -2.53 -4.41 -5.83
CA ASP A 76 -2.03 -4.85 -7.13
C ASP A 76 -1.92 -3.63 -8.06
N VAL A 77 -0.67 -3.16 -8.25
CA VAL A 77 -0.39 -1.91 -8.96
C VAL A 77 -0.44 -2.11 -10.46
N HIS A 78 -1.18 -1.25 -11.15
CA HIS A 78 -1.32 -1.34 -12.60
C HIS A 78 0.02 -1.05 -13.32
N PRO A 79 0.52 -1.95 -14.19
CA PRO A 79 1.87 -1.84 -14.75
C PRO A 79 2.04 -0.67 -15.74
N ALA A 80 0.94 -0.14 -16.28
CA ALA A 80 0.96 0.98 -17.21
C ALA A 80 1.48 2.30 -16.61
N GLY A 81 1.46 2.46 -15.28
CA GLY A 81 1.81 3.72 -14.62
C GLY A 81 0.86 4.87 -15.00
N PHE A 82 1.43 6.00 -15.44
CA PHE A 82 0.62 7.14 -15.89
C PHE A 82 0.13 6.97 -17.33
N LEU A 83 -1.07 7.50 -17.58
CA LEU A 83 -1.69 7.59 -18.88
C LEU A 83 -1.38 8.94 -19.53
N SER A 84 -1.59 9.01 -20.84
CA SER A 84 -1.47 10.25 -21.61
C SER A 84 -2.21 11.41 -20.93
N PRO A 85 -1.59 12.60 -20.84
CA PRO A 85 -0.49 13.07 -21.69
C PRO A 85 0.93 12.81 -21.15
N LEU A 86 1.07 12.20 -19.97
CA LEU A 86 2.39 11.84 -19.44
C LEU A 86 2.93 10.60 -20.15
N ARG A 87 4.17 10.69 -20.63
CA ARG A 87 4.86 9.57 -21.24
C ARG A 87 5.67 8.82 -20.18
N MET A 88 5.68 7.50 -20.26
CA MET A 88 6.41 6.62 -19.34
C MET A 88 7.86 6.37 -19.76
N ALA A 89 8.28 6.90 -20.91
CA ALA A 89 9.62 6.74 -21.46
C ALA A 89 10.11 8.04 -22.12
N PRO A 90 11.44 8.20 -22.27
CA PRO A 90 12.02 9.28 -23.05
C PRO A 90 11.57 9.26 -24.52
N PRO A 91 11.45 10.43 -25.18
CA PRO A 91 11.51 11.75 -24.58
C PRO A 91 10.31 12.00 -23.66
N TYR A 92 10.51 12.47 -22.44
CA TYR A 92 9.39 12.71 -21.51
C TYR A 92 8.50 13.87 -21.97
N SER A 93 7.26 13.93 -21.45
CA SER A 93 6.30 14.97 -21.83
C SER A 93 6.81 16.36 -21.44
N ALA A 94 6.61 17.33 -22.32
CA ALA A 94 6.98 18.72 -22.08
C ALA A 94 5.73 19.54 -21.84
N HIS A 95 5.73 20.34 -20.76
CA HIS A 95 4.61 21.18 -20.37
C HIS A 95 5.09 22.60 -20.12
N LYS A 96 4.26 23.56 -20.53
CA LYS A 96 4.53 24.97 -20.27
C LYS A 96 4.45 25.25 -18.77
N ARG A 97 5.44 25.94 -18.21
CA ARG A 97 5.38 26.41 -16.82
C ARG A 97 4.23 27.39 -16.61
N GLY A 98 3.52 27.26 -15.48
CA GLY A 98 2.31 28.01 -15.21
C GLY A 98 1.05 27.39 -15.82
N SER A 99 1.17 26.26 -16.51
CA SER A 99 0.04 25.49 -17.06
C SER A 99 -0.36 24.31 -16.18
N THR A 100 -1.43 23.63 -16.58
CA THR A 100 -1.91 22.41 -15.94
C THR A 100 -1.26 21.18 -16.57
N VAL A 101 -0.75 20.28 -15.73
CA VAL A 101 -0.22 18.97 -16.10
C VAL A 101 -1.17 17.89 -15.59
N PRO A 102 -1.96 17.24 -16.46
CA PRO A 102 -2.85 16.16 -16.05
C PRO A 102 -2.06 14.91 -15.67
N HIS A 103 -2.24 14.44 -14.44
CA HIS A 103 -1.76 13.17 -13.95
C HIS A 103 -2.93 12.20 -13.95
N LYS A 104 -2.87 11.20 -14.82
CA LYS A 104 -3.91 10.20 -14.99
C LYS A 104 -3.33 8.82 -14.78
N LEU A 105 -4.03 7.95 -14.07
CA LEU A 105 -3.65 6.54 -13.94
C LEU A 105 -4.90 5.68 -13.82
N TYR A 106 -4.80 4.42 -14.25
CA TYR A 106 -5.81 3.44 -13.88
C TYR A 106 -5.75 3.16 -12.38
N PRO A 107 -6.89 2.89 -11.73
CA PRO A 107 -6.89 2.42 -10.36
C PRO A 107 -6.04 1.14 -10.22
N PRO A 108 -5.30 0.97 -9.12
CA PRO A 108 -4.79 -0.33 -8.76
C PRO A 108 -5.96 -1.28 -8.43
N ARG A 109 -5.67 -2.55 -8.18
CA ARG A 109 -6.69 -3.55 -7.84
C ARG A 109 -6.55 -4.03 -6.40
N TYR A 110 -7.69 -4.41 -5.83
CA TYR A 110 -7.77 -5.21 -4.62
C TYR A 110 -7.36 -6.66 -4.93
N ALA A 111 -7.15 -7.46 -3.88
CA ALA A 111 -6.71 -8.85 -4.05
C ALA A 111 -7.72 -9.73 -4.82
N ASP A 112 -9.00 -9.36 -4.81
CA ASP A 112 -10.06 -10.02 -5.60
C ASP A 112 -10.08 -9.59 -7.08
N GLY A 113 -9.14 -8.73 -7.49
CA GLY A 113 -9.03 -8.20 -8.85
C GLY A 113 -9.95 -7.02 -9.14
N THR A 114 -10.78 -6.59 -8.20
CA THR A 114 -11.66 -5.43 -8.38
C THR A 114 -10.85 -4.13 -8.39
N PRO A 115 -11.16 -3.18 -9.30
CA PRO A 115 -10.48 -1.88 -9.31
C PRO A 115 -10.77 -1.09 -8.02
N ALA A 116 -9.71 -0.58 -7.39
CA ALA A 116 -9.81 0.25 -6.20
C ALA A 116 -10.13 1.71 -6.58
N THR A 117 -11.42 2.01 -6.75
CA THR A 117 -11.95 3.31 -7.23
C THR A 117 -12.26 4.32 -6.11
N ASP A 118 -12.08 3.91 -4.85
CA ASP A 118 -12.38 4.64 -3.61
C ASP A 118 -11.14 5.23 -2.91
N LEU A 119 -9.99 5.29 -3.57
CA LEU A 119 -8.71 5.71 -2.98
C LEU A 119 -8.42 7.22 -3.07
N ALA A 120 -9.27 8.01 -3.75
CA ALA A 120 -8.98 9.39 -4.13
C ALA A 120 -8.48 10.27 -2.96
N GLU A 121 -9.12 10.19 -1.80
CA GLU A 121 -8.78 11.01 -0.62
C GLU A 121 -7.38 10.70 -0.05
N GLY A 122 -6.93 9.45 -0.17
CA GLY A 122 -5.63 8.99 0.33
C GLY A 122 -4.49 9.09 -0.67
N LEU A 123 -4.77 9.39 -1.94
CA LEU A 123 -3.73 9.52 -2.97
C LEU A 123 -2.83 10.73 -2.68
N ARG A 124 -1.53 10.54 -2.91
CA ARG A 124 -0.48 11.54 -2.71
C ARG A 124 0.33 11.71 -3.99
N LEU A 125 0.44 12.95 -4.46
CA LEU A 125 1.32 13.33 -5.56
C LEU A 125 2.55 14.04 -4.99
N VAL A 126 3.73 13.52 -5.29
CA VAL A 126 5.02 14.13 -4.91
C VAL A 126 5.81 14.42 -6.18
N LEU A 127 6.44 15.59 -6.22
CA LEU A 127 7.27 16.05 -7.31
C LEU A 127 8.69 16.25 -6.82
N TYR A 128 9.67 15.94 -7.66
CA TYR A 128 11.07 16.19 -7.35
C TYR A 128 11.70 16.96 -8.51
N PRO A 129 12.12 18.23 -8.31
CA PRO A 129 12.89 18.95 -9.33
C PRO A 129 14.26 18.28 -9.49
N LEU A 130 14.63 17.98 -10.74
CA LEU A 130 15.88 17.32 -11.09
C LEU A 130 16.70 18.20 -12.04
N GLY A 131 18.03 18.12 -11.92
CA GLY A 131 18.94 18.73 -12.90
C GLY A 131 18.85 18.06 -14.28
N ALA A 132 18.59 16.74 -14.30
CA ALA A 132 18.35 15.92 -15.49
C ALA A 132 17.41 14.76 -15.12
N CYS A 133 16.69 14.18 -16.09
CA CYS A 133 15.65 13.17 -15.81
C CYS A 133 16.17 11.80 -15.33
N ASP A 134 17.48 11.61 -15.33
CA ASP A 134 18.23 10.46 -14.83
C ASP A 134 18.95 10.75 -13.51
N ALA A 135 18.83 11.98 -12.98
CA ALA A 135 19.44 12.36 -11.71
C ALA A 135 18.60 11.91 -10.50
N GLU A 136 19.27 11.70 -9.37
CA GLU A 136 18.60 11.50 -8.09
C GLU A 136 18.09 12.84 -7.50
N PRO A 137 16.96 12.84 -6.78
CA PRO A 137 16.37 14.06 -6.26
C PRO A 137 17.12 14.58 -5.05
N ALA A 138 17.39 15.89 -5.04
CA ALA A 138 17.98 16.58 -3.89
C ALA A 138 16.93 17.11 -2.90
N SER A 139 15.67 17.24 -3.34
CA SER A 139 14.55 17.78 -2.56
C SER A 139 13.21 17.35 -3.16
N ASP A 140 12.15 17.29 -2.36
CA ASP A 140 10.78 17.02 -2.81
C ASP A 140 9.86 18.25 -2.68
N ILE A 141 8.78 18.24 -3.45
CA ILE A 141 7.69 19.21 -3.44
C ILE A 141 6.40 18.39 -3.40
N SER A 142 5.63 18.49 -2.32
CA SER A 142 4.28 17.93 -2.28
C SER A 142 3.40 18.64 -3.32
N GLY A 143 2.85 17.88 -4.27
CA GLY A 143 1.89 18.40 -5.25
C GLY A 143 0.52 18.72 -4.64
N ASN A 144 0.27 18.26 -3.41
CA ASN A 144 -0.99 18.40 -2.69
C ASN A 144 -1.08 19.69 -1.83
N ASP A 145 0.01 20.43 -1.67
CA ASP A 145 0.11 21.55 -0.71
C ASP A 145 -0.30 22.92 -1.28
N TYR A 146 -1.10 22.93 -2.36
CA TYR A 146 -1.49 24.17 -3.04
C TYR A 146 -2.99 24.48 -2.87
N PRO A 147 -3.36 25.43 -1.99
CA PRO A 147 -4.76 25.73 -1.64
C PRO A 147 -5.61 26.42 -2.73
N SER A 148 -5.07 26.70 -3.92
CA SER A 148 -5.82 27.39 -4.98
C SER A 148 -5.79 26.66 -6.33
N GLY A 149 -6.91 26.00 -6.70
CA GLY A 149 -7.25 25.73 -8.10
C GLY A 149 -7.35 24.26 -8.58
N SER A 150 -8.08 23.39 -7.87
CA SER A 150 -8.38 22.00 -8.28
C SER A 150 -7.16 21.06 -8.28
N THR A 151 -6.54 20.96 -7.11
CA THR A 151 -5.39 20.13 -6.72
C THR A 151 -5.84 18.90 -5.91
N THR A 152 -6.97 18.30 -6.28
CA THR A 152 -7.53 17.14 -5.57
C THR A 152 -7.70 15.97 -6.53
N TRP A 153 -7.32 14.78 -6.07
CA TRP A 153 -7.57 13.54 -6.77
C TRP A 153 -9.07 13.28 -6.91
N ARG A 154 -9.48 12.78 -8.07
CA ARG A 154 -10.84 12.29 -8.31
C ARG A 154 -10.81 11.04 -9.16
N TYR A 155 -11.78 10.16 -8.93
CA TYR A 155 -12.05 9.04 -9.83
C TYR A 155 -13.10 9.47 -10.87
N ASP A 156 -12.81 9.22 -12.14
CA ASP A 156 -13.73 9.43 -13.24
C ASP A 156 -14.28 8.06 -13.71
N PRO A 157 -15.58 7.76 -13.48
CA PRO A 157 -16.16 6.48 -13.83
C PRO A 157 -16.34 6.27 -15.33
N GLU A 158 -16.41 7.36 -16.13
CA GLU A 158 -16.58 7.24 -17.59
C GLU A 158 -15.28 6.76 -18.26
N SER A 159 -14.15 7.34 -17.85
CA SER A 159 -12.84 6.94 -18.37
C SER A 159 -12.15 5.83 -17.57
N GLY A 160 -12.69 5.49 -16.39
CA GLY A 160 -12.19 4.46 -15.50
C GLY A 160 -10.85 4.83 -14.83
N GLN A 161 -10.57 6.12 -14.63
CA GLN A 161 -9.24 6.63 -14.26
C GLN A 161 -9.27 7.55 -13.05
N TYR A 162 -8.18 7.57 -12.29
CA TYR A 162 -7.89 8.67 -11.40
C TYR A 162 -7.31 9.84 -12.17
N ILE A 163 -7.72 11.06 -11.80
CA ILE A 163 -7.29 12.29 -12.42
C ILE A 163 -6.88 13.30 -11.35
N PHE A 164 -5.68 13.86 -11.50
CA PHE A 164 -5.20 15.01 -10.76
C PHE A 164 -4.69 16.07 -11.74
N ASN A 165 -5.16 17.30 -11.58
CA ASN A 165 -4.77 18.42 -12.44
C ASN A 165 -3.71 19.25 -11.71
N LEU A 166 -2.44 18.89 -11.88
CA LEU A 166 -1.36 19.63 -11.26
C LEU A 166 -1.25 21.03 -11.87
N LYS A 167 -1.41 22.07 -11.06
CA LYS A 167 -1.16 23.45 -11.47
C LYS A 167 0.29 23.82 -11.19
N THR A 168 1.10 23.90 -12.24
CA THR A 168 2.51 24.31 -12.12
C THR A 168 2.60 25.81 -11.82
N GLN A 169 3.59 26.24 -11.04
CA GLN A 169 3.74 27.65 -10.69
C GLN A 169 4.76 28.36 -11.58
N SER A 170 4.56 29.67 -11.79
CA SER A 170 5.47 30.51 -12.56
C SER A 170 6.87 30.62 -11.95
N ALA A 171 6.97 30.50 -10.62
CA ALA A 171 8.21 30.54 -9.87
C ALA A 171 9.04 29.24 -9.94
N TRP A 172 8.45 28.14 -10.44
CA TRP A 172 9.16 26.86 -10.54
C TRP A 172 10.29 26.93 -11.57
N ASN A 173 11.36 26.18 -11.30
CA ASN A 173 12.48 26.07 -12.22
C ASN A 173 12.07 25.33 -13.49
N LEU A 174 12.69 25.69 -14.61
CA LEU A 174 12.56 24.92 -15.85
C LEU A 174 13.42 23.65 -15.74
N GLY A 175 13.11 22.66 -16.57
CA GLY A 175 13.85 21.39 -16.59
C GLY A 175 13.00 20.22 -16.13
N CYS A 176 13.67 19.15 -15.71
CA CYS A 176 13.00 17.88 -15.45
C CYS A 176 12.42 17.80 -14.04
N TYR A 177 11.25 17.19 -13.93
CA TYR A 177 10.59 16.86 -12.68
C TYR A 177 10.25 15.38 -12.69
N ARG A 178 10.63 14.67 -11.63
CA ARG A 178 10.08 13.35 -11.32
C ARG A 178 8.74 13.54 -10.65
N THR A 179 7.77 12.74 -11.04
CA THR A 179 6.45 12.71 -10.42
C THR A 179 6.14 11.30 -9.93
N GLU A 180 5.67 11.22 -8.70
CA GLU A 180 5.32 9.98 -8.03
C GLU A 180 3.93 10.08 -7.43
N VAL A 181 3.11 9.05 -7.66
CA VAL A 181 1.81 8.88 -7.02
C VAL A 181 1.86 7.67 -6.11
N SER A 182 1.44 7.86 -4.87
CA SER A 182 1.38 6.80 -3.87
C SER A 182 0.06 6.81 -3.08
N TYR A 183 -0.24 5.67 -2.46
CA TYR A 183 -1.33 5.51 -1.50
C TYR A 183 -0.81 4.73 -0.31
N ALA A 184 -0.95 5.28 0.90
CA ALA A 184 -0.48 4.64 2.14
C ALA A 184 0.97 4.09 2.06
N GLY A 185 1.87 4.82 1.39
CA GLY A 185 3.27 4.41 1.19
C GLY A 185 3.52 3.46 0.01
N ILE A 186 2.48 2.93 -0.63
CA ILE A 186 2.58 2.08 -1.82
C ILE A 186 2.72 2.97 -3.05
N LEU A 187 3.82 2.84 -3.80
CA LEU A 187 4.03 3.56 -5.06
C LEU A 187 3.11 2.97 -6.15
N LEU A 188 2.24 3.81 -6.72
CA LEU A 188 1.29 3.42 -7.75
C LEU A 188 1.77 3.77 -9.16
N ALA A 189 2.38 4.94 -9.33
CA ALA A 189 2.90 5.37 -10.62
C ALA A 189 4.09 6.32 -10.44
N LYS A 190 5.06 6.22 -11.35
CA LYS A 190 6.24 7.09 -11.38
C LYS A 190 6.64 7.39 -12.83
N THR A 191 6.86 8.66 -13.15
CA THR A 191 7.46 9.07 -14.42
C THR A 191 8.15 10.42 -14.29
N HIS A 192 8.60 10.97 -15.41
CA HIS A 192 9.14 12.31 -15.50
C HIS A 192 8.35 13.19 -16.47
N PHE A 193 8.44 14.50 -16.29
CA PHE A 193 8.04 15.49 -17.28
C PHE A 193 8.98 16.70 -17.23
N ASN A 194 9.03 17.47 -18.31
CA ASN A 194 9.84 18.67 -18.41
C ASN A 194 8.96 19.92 -18.32
N LEU A 195 9.39 20.90 -17.53
CA LEU A 195 8.85 22.25 -17.58
C LEU A 195 9.65 23.13 -18.52
N THR A 196 8.93 23.71 -19.47
CA THR A 196 9.46 24.65 -20.46
C THR A 196 8.87 26.04 -20.25
N ARG A 197 9.42 27.04 -20.94
CA ARG A 197 8.88 28.41 -20.93
C ARG A 197 7.45 28.47 -21.45
#